data_AF-A0A3B8NZS4-F1
#
_entry.id   AF-A0A3B8NZS4-F1
#
_cell.length_a   1.000
_cell.length_b   1.000
_cell.length_c   1.000
_cell.angle_alpha   90.00
_cell.angle_beta   90.00
_cell.angle_gamma   90.00
#
_symmetry.space_group_name_H-M   'P 1'
#
loop_
_entity.id
_entity.type
_entity.pdbx_description
1 polymer ?
#
loop_
_entity_poly.entity_id
_entity_poly.type
_entity_poly.pdbx_seq_one_letter_code
_entity_poly.pdbx_strand_id
1 'polypeptide(L)'
;MKRSLTEGNLFLAQTFDPRLLLEYEQLLKNTNASAETRLAVYDRYPELLRERDDCYLDKMMLLTLRGKYKEAIELAAHKRFHIYEGGEGKLTKLHAWLHVLYADETAKHGDVAQAEEICRKGAEMPKSYGEAKTFFNQEAHIYYLLGTLYGKDGDPEKERAAYEKAAEYKAAVSEISLFRALALKKLNRTEEAQTVLEEMLQTAQNLLDNEDRRTYYGVGSPSPMPFETDIVKQNRLAGYTLKAFALYGTENYSEAEDCIRRAEKIDPNHPEACFYHRILK
;
A
#
# COMPACT_ATOMS: atom_id res chain seq x y z
N MET A 1 -9.50 25.21 18.56
CA MET A 1 -8.03 25.30 18.54
C MET A 1 -7.56 25.41 17.10
N LYS A 2 -7.27 26.63 16.62
CA LYS A 2 -6.52 26.86 15.36
C LYS A 2 -5.16 27.44 15.75
N ARG A 3 -4.26 26.60 16.27
CA ARG A 3 -2.84 26.94 16.20
C ARG A 3 -2.44 26.75 14.74
N SER A 4 -1.94 27.80 14.12
CA SER A 4 -1.63 27.79 12.69
C SER A 4 -0.52 26.77 12.40
N LEU A 5 -0.47 26.21 11.18
CA LEU A 5 0.61 25.31 10.72
C LEU A 5 2.01 25.91 10.98
N THR A 6 2.10 27.24 11.05
CA THR A 6 3.31 28.01 11.34
C THR A 6 3.83 27.81 12.77
N GLU A 7 2.93 27.67 13.76
CA GLU A 7 3.32 27.51 15.18
C GLU A 7 3.85 26.11 15.49
N GLY A 8 3.26 25.06 14.88
CA GLY A 8 3.77 23.68 15.02
C GLY A 8 5.19 23.53 14.47
N ASN A 9 5.48 24.22 13.35
CA ASN A 9 6.80 24.25 12.76
C ASN A 9 7.85 24.92 13.66
N LEU A 10 7.50 26.04 14.31
CA LEU A 10 8.44 26.74 15.18
C LEU A 10 8.84 25.91 16.41
N PHE A 11 7.92 25.08 16.91
CA PHE A 11 8.16 24.23 18.09
C PHE A 11 9.10 23.06 17.80
N LEU A 12 8.96 22.39 16.65
CA LEU A 12 9.85 21.27 16.25
C LEU A 12 11.32 21.71 16.12
N ALA A 13 11.56 22.92 15.64
CA ALA A 13 12.90 23.47 15.47
C ALA A 13 13.62 23.76 16.81
N GLN A 14 12.90 23.85 17.93
CA GLN A 14 13.47 24.23 19.23
C GLN A 14 13.84 23.03 20.11
N THR A 15 13.16 21.89 19.96
CA THR A 15 13.30 20.75 20.87
C THR A 15 14.13 19.61 20.31
N PHE A 16 14.32 19.55 18.99
CA PHE A 16 15.02 18.46 18.29
C PHE A 16 14.54 17.04 18.70
N ASP A 17 13.29 16.88 19.15
CA ASP A 17 12.74 15.59 19.56
C ASP A 17 12.04 14.92 18.37
N PRO A 18 12.55 13.79 17.86
CA PRO A 18 11.96 13.12 16.70
C PRO A 18 10.57 12.54 16.97
N ARG A 19 10.14 12.39 18.24
CA ARG A 19 8.75 12.00 18.58
C ARG A 19 7.75 13.08 18.18
N LEU A 20 8.11 14.35 18.35
CA LEU A 20 7.22 15.44 17.98
C LEU A 20 7.02 15.53 16.47
N LEU A 21 8.04 15.16 15.68
CA LEU A 21 7.90 15.05 14.22
C LEU A 21 6.85 13.98 13.86
N LEU A 22 6.92 12.81 14.48
CA LEU A 22 5.91 11.75 14.30
C LEU A 22 4.51 12.24 14.69
N GLU A 23 4.37 12.85 15.86
CA GLU A 23 3.09 13.37 16.35
C GLU A 23 2.49 14.40 15.39
N TYR A 24 3.31 15.34 14.90
CA TYR A 24 2.85 16.35 13.97
C TYR A 24 2.40 15.71 12.63
N GLU A 25 3.15 14.74 12.13
CA GLU A 25 2.79 14.00 10.92
C GLU A 25 1.50 13.21 11.06
N GLN A 26 1.25 12.58 12.22
CA GLN A 26 -0.01 11.91 12.48
C GLN A 26 -1.18 12.89 12.58
N LEU A 27 -0.98 14.07 13.15
CA LEU A 27 -2.00 15.12 13.17
C LEU A 27 -2.34 15.57 11.76
N LEU A 28 -1.33 15.81 10.91
CA LEU A 28 -1.52 16.19 9.51
C LEU A 28 -2.26 15.11 8.74
N LYS A 29 -1.88 13.84 8.92
CA LYS A 29 -2.57 12.69 8.31
C LYS A 29 -4.03 12.61 8.75
N ASN A 30 -4.30 12.72 10.06
CA ASN A 30 -5.65 12.62 10.61
C ASN A 30 -6.56 13.77 10.17
N THR A 31 -5.98 14.92 9.84
CA THR A 31 -6.69 16.09 9.30
C THR A 31 -6.70 16.15 7.76
N ASN A 32 -6.31 15.04 7.10
CA ASN A 32 -6.26 14.90 5.64
C ASN A 32 -5.41 15.97 4.93
N ALA A 33 -4.34 16.45 5.57
CA ALA A 33 -3.37 17.32 4.91
C ALA A 33 -2.78 16.62 3.68
N SER A 34 -2.51 17.38 2.62
CA SER A 34 -2.04 16.81 1.35
C SER A 34 -0.67 16.14 1.49
N ALA A 35 -0.40 15.15 0.64
CA ALA A 35 0.89 14.49 0.61
C ALA A 35 2.06 15.47 0.42
N GLU A 36 1.90 16.54 -0.37
CA GLU A 36 2.91 17.58 -0.55
C GLU A 36 3.15 18.40 0.73
N THR A 37 2.09 18.72 1.47
CA THR A 37 2.21 19.46 2.73
C THR A 37 3.01 18.65 3.74
N ARG A 38 2.74 17.35 3.82
CA ARG A 38 3.43 16.41 4.71
C ARG A 38 4.89 16.18 4.28
N LEU A 39 5.14 15.97 2.98
CA LEU A 39 6.50 15.86 2.45
C LEU A 39 7.35 17.10 2.77
N ALA A 40 6.78 18.31 2.66
CA ALA A 40 7.49 19.54 2.96
C ALA A 40 7.92 19.66 4.45
N VAL A 41 7.19 19.01 5.37
CA VAL A 41 7.58 18.93 6.78
C VAL A 41 8.79 18.01 6.94
N TYR A 42 8.77 16.82 6.34
CA TYR A 42 9.92 15.92 6.35
C TYR A 42 11.17 16.53 5.73
N ASP A 43 11.03 17.27 4.62
CA ASP A 43 12.15 17.93 3.95
C ASP A 43 12.78 19.05 4.79
N ARG A 44 12.00 19.65 5.71
CA ARG A 44 12.49 20.66 6.65
C ARG A 44 13.28 20.08 7.81
N TYR A 45 13.00 18.83 8.20
CA TYR A 45 13.63 18.20 9.37
C TYR A 45 14.31 16.86 9.03
N PRO A 46 15.30 16.85 8.10
CA PRO A 46 15.94 15.62 7.65
C PRO A 46 16.72 14.90 8.76
N GLU A 47 17.27 15.63 9.74
CA GLU A 47 17.97 15.03 10.88
C GLU A 47 17.00 14.30 11.81
N LEU A 48 15.82 14.87 12.10
CA LEU A 48 14.81 14.21 12.94
C LEU A 48 14.19 13.01 12.27
N LEU A 49 14.01 13.08 10.94
CA LEU A 49 13.53 11.96 10.14
C LEU A 49 14.48 10.75 10.27
N ARG A 50 15.81 10.95 10.22
CA ARG A 50 16.84 9.87 10.30
C ARG A 50 16.73 9.00 11.54
N GLU A 51 16.25 9.56 12.63
CA GLU A 51 16.13 8.88 13.92
C GLU A 51 14.96 7.90 13.99
N ARG A 52 14.01 7.90 13.03
CA ARG A 52 12.79 7.09 13.12
C ARG A 52 12.39 6.34 11.86
N ASP A 53 12.23 5.03 12.02
CA ASP A 53 11.82 4.12 10.95
C ASP A 53 10.36 4.33 10.50
N ASP A 54 9.46 4.68 11.42
CA ASP A 54 8.05 4.96 11.11
C ASP A 54 7.87 6.22 10.24
N CYS A 55 8.64 7.27 10.52
CA CYS A 55 8.68 8.49 9.72
C CYS A 55 9.31 8.24 8.35
N TYR A 56 10.35 7.41 8.28
CA TYR A 56 10.93 6.96 7.00
C TYR A 56 9.90 6.23 6.14
N LEU A 57 9.20 5.26 6.75
CA LEU A 57 8.18 4.47 6.07
C LEU A 57 7.02 5.36 5.58
N ASP A 58 6.58 6.32 6.39
CA ASP A 58 5.51 7.23 5.98
C ASP A 58 5.97 8.19 4.86
N LYS A 59 7.19 8.73 4.91
CA LYS A 59 7.76 9.50 3.78
C LYS A 59 7.82 8.67 2.50
N MET A 60 8.25 7.41 2.57
CA MET A 60 8.25 6.50 1.41
C MET A 60 6.83 6.32 0.85
N MET A 61 5.84 6.15 1.71
CA MET A 61 4.44 6.06 1.29
C MET A 61 4.00 7.36 0.59
N LEU A 62 4.28 8.53 1.16
CA LEU A 62 3.94 9.81 0.55
C LEU A 62 4.59 10.02 -0.82
N LEU A 63 5.88 9.68 -0.97
CA LEU A 63 6.58 9.71 -2.27
C LEU A 63 5.90 8.77 -3.28
N THR A 64 5.51 7.57 -2.83
CA THR A 64 4.77 6.60 -3.64
C THR A 64 3.44 7.22 -4.10
N LEU A 65 2.64 7.81 -3.20
CA LEU A 65 1.39 8.52 -3.52
C LEU A 65 1.57 9.73 -4.45
N ARG A 66 2.80 10.22 -4.62
CA ARG A 66 3.15 11.30 -5.56
C ARG A 66 3.73 10.82 -6.88
N GLY A 67 3.88 9.51 -7.06
CA GLY A 67 4.50 8.93 -8.27
C GLY A 67 6.02 9.11 -8.28
N LYS A 68 6.61 9.53 -7.16
CA LYS A 68 8.06 9.71 -7.00
C LYS A 68 8.70 8.38 -6.62
N TYR A 69 8.48 7.35 -7.44
CA TYR A 69 8.81 5.98 -7.08
C TYR A 69 10.31 5.77 -6.93
N LYS A 70 11.10 6.30 -7.87
CA LYS A 70 12.57 6.22 -7.82
C LYS A 70 13.12 6.87 -6.55
N GLU A 71 12.59 8.04 -6.16
CA GLU A 71 12.97 8.73 -4.92
C GLU A 71 12.64 7.88 -3.68
N ALA A 72 11.49 7.20 -3.66
CA ALA A 72 11.10 6.31 -2.58
C ALA A 72 12.00 5.06 -2.49
N ILE A 73 12.38 4.47 -3.63
CA ILE A 73 13.31 3.32 -3.69
C ILE A 73 14.69 3.73 -3.18
N GLU A 74 15.20 4.88 -3.64
CA GLU A 74 16.48 5.43 -3.18
C GLU A 74 16.45 5.71 -1.68
N LEU A 75 15.37 6.30 -1.15
CA LEU A 75 15.20 6.54 0.28
C LEU A 75 15.27 5.23 1.10
N ALA A 76 14.60 4.17 0.62
CA ALA A 76 14.61 2.86 1.25
C ALA A 76 16.00 2.21 1.25
N ALA A 77 16.76 2.38 0.16
CA ALA A 77 18.09 1.80 0.01
C ALA A 77 19.13 2.40 0.98
N HIS A 78 18.97 3.66 1.38
CA HIS A 78 19.89 4.34 2.30
C HIS A 78 19.57 4.10 3.78
N LYS A 79 18.39 3.53 4.10
CA LYS A 79 17.97 3.28 5.48
C LYS A 79 18.22 1.84 5.87
N ARG A 80 18.81 1.65 7.05
CA ARG A 80 18.72 0.41 7.81
C ARG A 80 17.56 0.53 8.79
N PHE A 81 16.55 -0.30 8.62
CA PHE A 81 15.38 -0.37 9.48
C PHE A 81 15.66 -1.31 10.66
N HIS A 82 15.06 -0.99 11.79
CA HIS A 82 15.04 -1.84 12.98
C HIS A 82 13.79 -2.70 12.97
N ILE A 83 13.93 -3.94 13.42
CA ILE A 83 12.78 -4.82 13.65
C ILE A 83 12.07 -4.29 14.89
N TYR A 84 10.78 -3.97 14.78
CA TYR A 84 9.96 -3.55 15.91
C TYR A 84 8.54 -4.14 15.84
N GLU A 85 7.97 -4.40 17.01
CA GLU A 85 6.65 -5.01 17.17
C GLU A 85 5.56 -4.10 16.59
N GLY A 86 4.70 -4.64 15.72
CA GLY A 86 3.62 -3.89 15.06
C GLY A 86 4.02 -3.11 13.80
N GLY A 87 5.28 -3.19 13.37
CA GLY A 87 5.77 -2.76 12.05
C GLY A 87 5.71 -3.84 10.98
N GLU A 88 5.61 -5.11 11.41
CA GLU A 88 5.75 -6.32 10.60
C GLU A 88 4.92 -6.24 9.31
N GLY A 89 5.58 -6.46 8.18
CA GLY A 89 4.93 -6.53 6.89
C GLY A 89 4.57 -5.20 6.24
N LYS A 90 4.46 -4.07 6.97
CA LYS A 90 4.10 -2.76 6.37
C LYS A 90 5.14 -2.29 5.35
N LEU A 91 6.41 -2.34 5.74
CA LEU A 91 7.52 -1.94 4.86
C LEU A 91 7.63 -2.87 3.64
N THR A 92 7.44 -4.18 3.84
CA THR A 92 7.50 -5.17 2.75
C THR A 92 6.32 -5.02 1.78
N LYS A 93 5.11 -4.78 2.29
CA LYS A 93 3.91 -4.52 1.49
C LYS A 93 4.06 -3.22 0.67
N LEU A 94 4.55 -2.14 1.30
CA LEU A 94 4.83 -0.90 0.57
C LEU A 94 5.91 -1.11 -0.50
N HIS A 95 6.98 -1.84 -0.19
CA HIS A 95 8.04 -2.12 -1.16
C HIS A 95 7.50 -2.85 -2.40
N ALA A 96 6.67 -3.88 -2.20
CA ALA A 96 6.04 -4.62 -3.28
C ALA A 96 5.15 -3.71 -4.15
N TRP A 97 4.26 -2.93 -3.52
CA TRP A 97 3.40 -1.97 -4.21
C TRP A 97 4.17 -0.90 -4.98
N LEU A 98 5.21 -0.33 -4.35
CA LEU A 98 6.07 0.68 -4.95
C LEU A 98 6.70 0.18 -6.25
N HIS A 99 7.23 -1.04 -6.27
CA HIS A 99 7.83 -1.62 -7.47
C HIS A 99 6.79 -1.97 -8.52
N VAL A 100 5.61 -2.47 -8.14
CA VAL A 100 4.52 -2.75 -9.09
C VAL A 100 4.04 -1.48 -9.77
N LEU A 101 3.79 -0.41 -9.00
CA LEU A 101 3.35 0.87 -9.55
C LEU A 101 4.40 1.49 -10.46
N TYR A 102 5.69 1.40 -10.08
CA TYR A 102 6.77 1.92 -10.89
C TYR A 102 6.97 1.12 -12.18
N ALA A 103 6.92 -0.22 -12.09
CA ALA A 103 7.02 -1.09 -13.24
C ALA A 103 5.86 -0.88 -14.21
N ASP A 104 4.61 -0.78 -13.72
CA ASP A 104 3.45 -0.50 -14.56
C ASP A 104 3.58 0.85 -15.29
N GLU A 105 3.98 1.91 -14.58
CA GLU A 105 4.23 3.21 -15.20
C GLU A 105 5.35 3.13 -16.25
N THR A 106 6.44 2.44 -15.95
CA THR A 106 7.57 2.27 -16.89
C THR A 106 7.14 1.49 -18.14
N ALA A 107 6.35 0.44 -17.97
CA ALA A 107 5.80 -0.36 -19.07
C ALA A 107 4.83 0.45 -19.94
N LYS A 108 3.99 1.31 -19.33
CA LYS A 108 3.09 2.23 -20.06
C LYS A 108 3.87 3.25 -20.91
N HIS A 109 5.11 3.58 -20.54
CA HIS A 109 6.02 4.43 -21.34
C HIS A 109 6.82 3.66 -22.41
N GLY A 110 6.65 2.33 -22.52
CA GLY A 110 7.23 1.51 -23.58
C GLY A 110 8.54 0.81 -23.23
N ASP A 111 9.09 1.00 -22.03
CA ASP A 111 10.30 0.28 -21.59
C ASP A 111 9.94 -0.99 -20.81
N VAL A 112 9.52 -2.02 -21.54
CA VAL A 112 9.08 -3.31 -20.97
C VAL A 112 10.23 -4.02 -20.24
N ALA A 113 11.45 -3.97 -20.78
CA ALA A 113 12.62 -4.61 -20.18
C ALA A 113 12.99 -3.98 -18.83
N GLN A 114 12.97 -2.65 -18.75
CA GLN A 114 13.19 -1.97 -17.47
C GLN A 114 12.05 -2.24 -16.49
N ALA A 115 10.80 -2.26 -16.96
CA ALA A 115 9.64 -2.59 -16.13
C ALA A 115 9.72 -3.99 -15.52
N GLU A 116 10.15 -5.00 -16.28
CA GLU A 116 10.37 -6.35 -15.78
C GLU A 116 11.39 -6.37 -14.64
N GLU A 117 12.54 -5.74 -14.82
CA GLU A 117 13.60 -5.69 -13.82
C GLU A 117 13.18 -4.94 -12.56
N ILE A 118 12.42 -3.84 -12.69
CA ILE A 118 11.82 -3.13 -11.56
C ILE A 118 10.82 -4.05 -10.83
N CYS A 119 9.94 -4.73 -11.57
CA CYS A 119 8.91 -5.57 -10.98
C CYS A 119 9.51 -6.76 -10.22
N ARG A 120 10.53 -7.42 -10.80
CA ARG A 120 11.26 -8.52 -10.15
C ARG A 120 11.90 -8.09 -8.83
N LYS A 121 12.48 -6.89 -8.76
CA LYS A 121 13.02 -6.33 -7.51
C LYS A 121 11.96 -6.18 -6.43
N GLY A 122 10.69 -5.97 -6.78
CA GLY A 122 9.59 -5.93 -5.82
C GLY A 122 9.39 -7.23 -5.02
N ALA A 123 9.80 -8.37 -5.57
CA ALA A 123 9.78 -9.66 -4.86
C ALA A 123 11.05 -9.93 -4.02
N GLU A 124 12.08 -9.10 -4.17
CA GLU A 124 13.37 -9.22 -3.52
C GLU A 124 13.46 -8.26 -2.33
N MET A 125 13.38 -8.79 -1.11
CA MET A 125 13.44 -7.94 0.07
C MET A 125 14.88 -7.48 0.38
N PRO A 126 15.14 -6.17 0.50
CA PRO A 126 16.45 -5.68 0.90
C PRO A 126 16.83 -6.16 2.30
N LYS A 127 18.07 -6.64 2.47
CA LYS A 127 18.60 -7.04 3.78
C LYS A 127 18.55 -5.90 4.82
N SER A 128 18.57 -4.66 4.36
CA SER A 128 18.51 -3.46 5.21
C SER A 128 17.17 -3.31 5.93
N TYR A 129 16.12 -4.04 5.52
CA TYR A 129 14.80 -3.98 6.17
C TYR A 129 14.78 -4.71 7.51
N GLY A 130 15.72 -5.63 7.75
CA GLY A 130 15.76 -6.44 8.97
C GLY A 130 14.66 -7.52 9.05
N GLU A 131 13.70 -7.53 8.14
CA GLU A 131 12.66 -8.57 8.04
C GLU A 131 13.12 -9.71 7.11
N ALA A 132 12.54 -10.90 7.29
CA ALA A 132 12.69 -12.04 6.40
C ALA A 132 11.37 -12.37 5.70
N LYS A 133 11.43 -12.80 4.44
CA LYS A 133 10.23 -13.12 3.67
C LYS A 133 9.60 -14.38 4.25
N THR A 134 8.31 -14.31 4.54
CA THR A 134 7.53 -15.40 5.13
C THR A 134 6.49 -15.92 4.15
N PHE A 135 5.85 -17.04 4.50
CA PHE A 135 4.73 -17.56 3.74
C PHE A 135 3.54 -16.57 3.68
N PHE A 136 3.44 -15.64 4.63
CA PHE A 136 2.33 -14.69 4.73
C PHE A 136 2.44 -13.47 3.81
N ASN A 137 3.62 -13.21 3.23
CA ASN A 137 3.79 -12.10 2.29
C ASN A 137 2.89 -12.30 1.05
N GLN A 138 2.06 -11.31 0.77
CA GLN A 138 1.18 -11.29 -0.40
C GLN A 138 1.90 -10.60 -1.56
N GLU A 139 2.08 -11.32 -2.67
CA GLU A 139 2.88 -10.85 -3.81
C GLU A 139 2.17 -11.07 -5.14
N ALA A 140 0.88 -11.40 -5.13
CA ALA A 140 0.12 -11.72 -6.33
C ALA A 140 0.17 -10.59 -7.37
N HIS A 141 0.12 -9.34 -6.91
CA HIS A 141 0.26 -8.15 -7.75
C HIS A 141 1.59 -8.06 -8.51
N ILE A 142 2.71 -8.47 -7.90
CA ILE A 142 4.02 -8.53 -8.57
C ILE A 142 3.98 -9.57 -9.69
N TYR A 143 3.61 -10.80 -9.36
CA TYR A 143 3.65 -11.90 -10.32
C TYR A 143 2.58 -11.77 -11.41
N TYR A 144 1.43 -11.16 -11.10
CA TYR A 144 0.43 -10.83 -12.11
C TYR A 144 0.96 -9.81 -13.13
N LEU A 145 1.65 -8.76 -12.65
CA LEU A 145 2.26 -7.78 -13.55
C LEU A 145 3.38 -8.43 -14.38
N LEU A 146 4.24 -9.26 -13.78
CA LEU A 146 5.26 -10.03 -14.51
C LEU A 146 4.64 -10.90 -15.61
N GLY A 147 3.56 -11.63 -15.31
CA GLY A 147 2.84 -12.42 -16.32
C GLY A 147 2.32 -11.56 -17.46
N THR A 148 1.79 -10.37 -17.15
CA THR A 148 1.33 -9.41 -18.15
C THR A 148 2.47 -8.87 -19.03
N LEU A 149 3.68 -8.66 -18.46
CA LEU A 149 4.86 -8.22 -19.21
C LEU A 149 5.40 -9.35 -20.11
N TYR A 150 5.55 -10.58 -19.59
CA TYR A 150 6.00 -11.73 -20.37
C TYR A 150 5.07 -12.07 -21.54
N GLY A 151 3.75 -11.91 -21.35
CA GLY A 151 2.78 -12.09 -22.43
C GLY A 151 2.95 -11.09 -23.57
N LYS A 152 3.41 -9.86 -23.29
CA LYS A 152 3.75 -8.85 -24.32
C LYS A 152 5.04 -9.19 -25.06
N ASP A 153 6.01 -9.78 -24.37
CA ASP A 153 7.29 -10.19 -24.94
C ASP A 153 7.22 -11.53 -25.71
N GLY A 154 6.09 -12.24 -25.62
CA GLY A 154 5.85 -13.49 -26.33
C GLY A 154 6.50 -14.72 -25.69
N ASP A 155 6.69 -14.72 -24.37
CA ASP A 155 7.22 -15.84 -23.59
C ASP A 155 6.11 -16.55 -22.80
N PRO A 156 5.36 -17.49 -23.43
CA PRO A 156 4.17 -18.10 -22.83
C PRO A 156 4.48 -19.01 -21.62
N GLU A 157 5.68 -19.59 -21.57
CA GLU A 157 6.10 -20.42 -20.44
C GLU A 157 6.33 -19.56 -19.19
N LYS A 158 7.04 -18.43 -19.32
CA LYS A 158 7.22 -17.49 -18.21
C LYS A 158 5.91 -16.80 -17.83
N GLU A 159 5.08 -16.43 -18.80
CA GLU A 159 3.76 -15.85 -18.54
C GLU A 159 2.93 -16.80 -17.66
N ARG A 160 2.80 -18.06 -18.07
CA ARG A 160 2.06 -19.06 -17.31
C ARG A 160 2.66 -19.28 -15.93
N ALA A 161 3.97 -19.43 -15.82
CA ALA A 161 4.64 -19.63 -14.53
C ALA A 161 4.42 -18.45 -13.58
N ALA A 162 4.42 -17.22 -14.09
CA ALA A 162 4.14 -16.02 -13.30
C ALA A 162 2.69 -15.99 -12.80
N TYR A 163 1.70 -16.32 -13.66
CA TYR A 163 0.32 -16.40 -13.20
C TYR A 163 0.07 -17.54 -12.20
N GLU A 164 0.70 -18.71 -12.36
CA GLU A 164 0.61 -19.79 -11.35
C GLU A 164 1.18 -19.32 -10.01
N LYS A 165 2.27 -18.55 -10.03
CA LYS A 165 2.84 -17.95 -8.82
C LYS A 165 1.93 -16.91 -8.19
N ALA A 166 1.27 -16.08 -9.00
CA ALA A 166 0.28 -15.11 -8.53
C ALA A 166 -1.00 -15.78 -7.97
N ALA A 167 -1.34 -16.97 -8.46
CA ALA A 167 -2.51 -17.75 -8.05
C ALA A 167 -2.36 -18.42 -6.67
N GLU A 168 -1.13 -18.49 -6.13
CA GLU A 168 -0.84 -19.10 -4.83
C GLU A 168 -1.73 -18.52 -3.71
N TYR A 169 -2.34 -19.42 -2.92
CA TYR A 169 -3.21 -19.02 -1.82
C TYR A 169 -2.42 -18.34 -0.68
N LYS A 170 -3.03 -17.29 -0.12
CA LYS A 170 -2.57 -16.59 1.09
C LYS A 170 -3.76 -16.42 2.03
N ALA A 171 -3.52 -16.62 3.33
CA ALA A 171 -4.58 -16.61 4.34
C ALA A 171 -5.22 -15.22 4.55
N ALA A 172 -4.46 -14.15 4.36
CA ALA A 172 -4.99 -12.79 4.48
C ALA A 172 -5.78 -12.39 3.23
N VAL A 173 -6.94 -11.77 3.45
CA VAL A 173 -7.73 -11.11 2.39
C VAL A 173 -7.35 -9.64 2.35
N SER A 174 -6.93 -9.15 1.18
CA SER A 174 -6.56 -7.74 1.00
C SER A 174 -6.81 -7.30 -0.44
N GLU A 175 -6.50 -6.06 -0.76
CA GLU A 175 -6.59 -5.55 -2.13
C GLU A 175 -5.68 -6.35 -3.10
N ILE A 176 -4.60 -6.97 -2.60
CA ILE A 176 -3.70 -7.81 -3.40
C ILE A 176 -4.41 -9.10 -3.86
N SER A 177 -5.44 -9.55 -3.16
CA SER A 177 -6.24 -10.72 -3.55
C SER A 177 -6.91 -10.56 -4.92
N LEU A 178 -7.16 -9.32 -5.38
CA LEU A 178 -7.63 -9.06 -6.74
C LEU A 178 -6.68 -9.66 -7.78
N PHE A 179 -5.38 -9.44 -7.63
CA PHE A 179 -4.39 -9.89 -8.61
C PHE A 179 -4.26 -11.40 -8.64
N ARG A 180 -4.53 -12.07 -7.52
CA ARG A 180 -4.68 -13.54 -7.48
C ARG A 180 -5.88 -13.97 -8.31
N ALA A 181 -7.04 -13.33 -8.14
CA ALA A 181 -8.23 -13.63 -8.93
C ALA A 181 -8.02 -13.38 -10.42
N LEU A 182 -7.37 -12.27 -10.79
CA LEU A 182 -7.04 -11.95 -12.18
C LEU A 182 -6.06 -12.96 -12.78
N ALA A 183 -5.07 -13.42 -12.03
CA ALA A 183 -4.16 -14.49 -12.47
C ALA A 183 -4.91 -15.82 -12.69
N LEU A 184 -5.82 -16.19 -11.77
CA LEU A 184 -6.66 -17.37 -11.92
C LEU A 184 -7.54 -17.29 -13.18
N LYS A 185 -8.12 -16.11 -13.49
CA LYS A 185 -8.82 -15.87 -14.75
C LYS A 185 -7.91 -16.10 -15.96
N LYS A 186 -6.66 -15.60 -15.94
CA LYS A 186 -5.67 -15.82 -17.01
C LYS A 186 -5.30 -17.30 -17.21
N LEU A 187 -5.38 -18.10 -16.15
CA LEU A 187 -5.16 -19.55 -16.18
C LEU A 187 -6.43 -20.36 -16.53
N ASN A 188 -7.55 -19.70 -16.88
CA ASN A 188 -8.87 -20.32 -17.10
C ASN A 188 -9.45 -21.05 -15.87
N ARG A 189 -9.04 -20.66 -14.66
CA ARG A 189 -9.52 -21.21 -13.38
C ARG A 189 -10.63 -20.30 -12.81
N THR A 190 -11.69 -20.12 -13.58
CA THR A 190 -12.74 -19.11 -13.31
C THR A 190 -13.50 -19.33 -12.00
N GLU A 191 -13.80 -20.58 -11.65
CA GLU A 191 -14.50 -20.90 -10.39
C GLU A 191 -13.69 -20.49 -9.16
N GLU A 192 -12.38 -20.77 -9.18
CA GLU A 192 -11.48 -20.36 -8.10
C GLU A 192 -11.35 -18.85 -8.03
N ALA A 193 -11.23 -18.16 -9.17
CA ALA A 193 -11.20 -16.71 -9.23
C ALA A 193 -12.46 -16.10 -8.59
N GLN A 194 -13.63 -16.68 -8.89
CA GLN A 194 -14.91 -16.25 -8.33
C GLN A 194 -14.93 -16.42 -6.80
N THR A 195 -14.46 -17.55 -6.27
CA THR A 195 -14.35 -17.77 -4.82
C THR A 195 -13.48 -16.69 -4.15
N VAL A 196 -12.34 -16.31 -4.75
CA VAL A 196 -11.48 -15.25 -4.21
C VAL A 196 -12.23 -13.91 -4.13
N LEU A 197 -12.96 -13.55 -5.20
CA LEU A 197 -13.67 -12.28 -5.27
C LEU A 197 -14.86 -12.23 -4.30
N GLU A 198 -15.58 -13.34 -4.13
CA GLU A 198 -16.65 -13.48 -3.15
C GLU A 198 -16.14 -13.33 -1.71
N GLU A 199 -14.99 -13.95 -1.39
CA GLU A 199 -14.34 -13.80 -0.08
C GLU A 199 -13.94 -12.34 0.19
N MET A 200 -13.41 -11.64 -0.83
CA MET A 200 -13.10 -10.21 -0.73
C MET A 200 -14.35 -9.36 -0.48
N LEU A 201 -15.44 -9.59 -1.23
CA LEU A 201 -16.71 -8.89 -1.06
C LEU A 201 -17.31 -9.12 0.33
N GLN A 202 -17.30 -10.36 0.81
CA GLN A 202 -17.83 -10.72 2.14
C GLN A 202 -17.01 -10.06 3.25
N THR A 203 -15.68 -10.07 3.13
CA THR A 203 -14.76 -9.42 4.09
C THR A 203 -14.99 -7.91 4.10
N ALA A 204 -15.08 -7.30 2.93
CA ALA A 204 -15.33 -5.87 2.78
C ALA A 204 -16.69 -5.46 3.37
N GLN A 205 -17.74 -6.22 3.10
CA GLN A 205 -19.07 -5.95 3.63
C GLN A 205 -19.11 -6.11 5.15
N ASN A 206 -18.43 -7.12 5.70
CA ASN A 206 -18.32 -7.30 7.14
C ASN A 206 -17.63 -6.12 7.84
N LEU A 207 -16.59 -5.52 7.23
CA LEU A 207 -15.93 -4.31 7.75
C LEU A 207 -16.88 -3.11 7.78
N LEU A 208 -17.76 -2.97 6.77
CA LEU A 208 -18.73 -1.88 6.69
C LEU A 208 -19.90 -2.08 7.66
N ASP A 209 -20.40 -3.31 7.78
CA ASP A 209 -21.53 -3.63 8.67
C ASP A 209 -21.13 -3.57 10.15
N ASN A 210 -19.83 -3.77 10.46
CA ASN A 210 -19.26 -3.74 11.80
C ASN A 210 -18.21 -2.63 11.95
N GLU A 211 -18.45 -1.48 11.35
CA GLU A 211 -17.48 -0.38 11.26
C GLU A 211 -16.97 0.13 12.62
N ASP A 212 -17.73 -0.04 13.69
CA ASP A 212 -17.40 0.37 15.05
C ASP A 212 -16.56 -0.67 15.82
N ARG A 213 -16.38 -1.88 15.27
CA ARG A 213 -15.63 -2.96 15.92
C ARG A 213 -14.14 -2.91 15.59
N ARG A 214 -13.31 -3.13 16.61
CA ARG A 214 -11.88 -3.43 16.38
C ARG A 214 -11.76 -4.79 15.70
N THR A 215 -10.99 -4.84 14.62
CA THR A 215 -10.79 -6.03 13.79
C THR A 215 -9.86 -7.06 14.43
N TYR A 216 -9.03 -6.65 15.40
CA TYR A 216 -8.07 -7.54 16.05
C TYR A 216 -7.74 -7.09 17.49
N TYR A 217 -7.80 -8.05 18.42
CA TYR A 217 -7.35 -7.90 19.80
C TYR A 217 -6.23 -8.93 20.04
N GLY A 218 -4.98 -8.48 20.14
CA GLY A 218 -3.83 -9.35 20.36
C GLY A 218 -2.48 -8.63 20.21
N VAL A 219 -1.39 -9.40 20.34
CA VAL A 219 -0.01 -8.96 20.08
C VAL A 219 0.09 -8.53 18.62
N GLY A 220 0.50 -7.28 18.36
CA GLY A 220 0.50 -6.69 17.01
C GLY A 220 -0.79 -5.95 16.61
N SER A 221 -1.78 -5.80 17.50
CA SER A 221 -2.85 -4.80 17.31
C SER A 221 -2.21 -3.43 17.09
N PRO A 222 -2.78 -2.54 16.24
CA PRO A 222 -2.23 -1.21 16.02
C PRO A 222 -1.93 -0.54 17.37
N SER A 223 -0.63 -0.41 17.67
CA SER A 223 -0.17 0.22 18.90
C SER A 223 -0.79 1.61 18.99
N PRO A 224 -1.21 2.09 20.17
CA PRO A 224 -1.79 3.41 20.29
C PRO A 224 -0.81 4.42 19.67
N MET A 225 -1.23 4.95 18.51
CA MET A 225 -0.58 6.09 17.91
C MET A 225 -0.68 7.24 18.91
N PRO A 226 0.11 8.32 18.77
CA PRO A 226 0.01 9.44 19.70
C PRO A 226 -1.40 10.02 19.86
N PHE A 227 -2.30 9.73 18.91
CA PHE A 227 -3.73 10.00 18.97
C PHE A 227 -4.55 8.71 18.89
N GLU A 228 -5.74 8.74 19.48
CA GLU A 228 -6.69 7.63 19.39
C GLU A 228 -7.09 7.37 17.93
N THR A 229 -7.11 6.09 17.59
CA THR A 229 -7.50 5.63 16.25
C THR A 229 -9.00 5.78 16.05
N ASP A 230 -9.40 6.48 14.99
CA ASP A 230 -10.78 6.48 14.51
C ASP A 230 -11.09 5.15 13.79
N ILE A 231 -11.62 4.20 14.56
CA ILE A 231 -11.91 2.83 14.11
C ILE A 231 -12.94 2.84 12.97
N VAL A 232 -13.97 3.67 13.09
CA VAL A 232 -15.03 3.79 12.07
C VAL A 232 -14.44 4.33 10.77
N LYS A 233 -13.61 5.37 10.84
CA LYS A 233 -12.89 5.90 9.66
C LYS A 233 -12.05 4.80 8.99
N GLN A 234 -11.26 4.06 9.77
CA GLN A 234 -10.37 3.03 9.23
C GLN A 234 -11.13 1.85 8.60
N ASN A 235 -12.15 1.33 9.28
CA ASN A 235 -12.95 0.21 8.78
C ASN A 235 -13.74 0.61 7.53
N ARG A 236 -14.27 1.83 7.46
CA ARG A 236 -14.92 2.35 6.24
C ARG A 236 -13.94 2.47 5.08
N LEU A 237 -12.75 3.03 5.31
CA LEU A 237 -11.72 3.12 4.28
C LEU A 237 -11.33 1.74 3.75
N ALA A 238 -10.98 0.81 4.63
CA ALA A 238 -10.62 -0.56 4.29
C ALA A 238 -11.77 -1.32 3.60
N GLY A 239 -13.00 -1.17 4.10
CA GLY A 239 -14.18 -1.81 3.53
C GLY A 239 -14.51 -1.29 2.13
N TYR A 240 -14.53 0.03 1.93
CA TYR A 240 -14.81 0.60 0.61
C TYR A 240 -13.73 0.29 -0.41
N THR A 241 -12.44 0.39 -0.06
CA THR A 241 -11.37 0.04 -0.99
C THR A 241 -11.36 -1.44 -1.31
N LEU A 242 -11.43 -2.34 -0.32
CA LEU A 242 -11.48 -3.77 -0.58
C LEU A 242 -12.67 -4.17 -1.47
N LYS A 243 -13.85 -3.57 -1.21
CA LYS A 243 -15.04 -3.77 -2.03
C LYS A 243 -14.82 -3.30 -3.47
N ALA A 244 -14.18 -2.15 -3.66
CA ALA A 244 -13.89 -1.63 -4.99
C ALA A 244 -12.97 -2.55 -5.80
N PHE A 245 -11.86 -3.03 -5.19
CA PHE A 245 -10.97 -3.99 -5.84
C PHE A 245 -11.70 -5.27 -6.22
N ALA A 246 -12.56 -5.80 -5.35
CA ALA A 246 -13.35 -7.00 -5.64
C ALA A 246 -14.36 -6.77 -6.78
N LEU A 247 -15.10 -5.66 -6.74
CA LEU A 247 -16.07 -5.28 -7.78
C LEU A 247 -15.41 -5.06 -9.14
N TYR A 248 -14.19 -4.51 -9.16
CA TYR A 248 -13.39 -4.43 -10.38
C TYR A 248 -13.10 -5.83 -10.93
N GLY A 249 -12.69 -6.76 -10.07
CA GLY A 249 -12.45 -8.15 -10.45
C GLY A 249 -13.69 -8.88 -10.99
N THR A 250 -14.88 -8.54 -10.51
CA THR A 250 -16.16 -9.03 -11.04
C THR A 250 -16.71 -8.17 -12.19
N GLU A 251 -15.93 -7.23 -12.71
CA GLU A 251 -16.27 -6.37 -13.86
C GLU A 251 -17.44 -5.40 -13.61
N ASN A 252 -17.78 -5.16 -12.34
CA ASN A 252 -18.79 -4.20 -11.88
C ASN A 252 -18.18 -2.80 -11.70
N TYR A 253 -17.60 -2.26 -12.78
CA TYR A 253 -16.74 -1.07 -12.72
C TYR A 253 -17.45 0.17 -12.16
N SER A 254 -18.71 0.42 -12.51
CA SER A 254 -19.44 1.61 -12.00
C SER A 254 -19.57 1.60 -10.48
N GLU A 255 -19.87 0.44 -9.89
CA GLU A 255 -20.00 0.30 -8.44
C GLU A 255 -18.64 0.33 -7.74
N ALA A 256 -17.60 -0.19 -8.39
CA ALA A 256 -16.22 -0.08 -7.91
C ALA A 256 -15.80 1.39 -7.77
N GLU A 257 -16.09 2.20 -8.80
CA GLU A 257 -15.86 3.66 -8.77
C GLU A 257 -16.64 4.37 -7.68
N ASP A 258 -17.90 3.99 -7.46
CA ASP A 258 -18.70 4.54 -6.35
C ASP A 258 -18.07 4.25 -4.99
N CYS A 259 -17.53 3.05 -4.79
CA CYS A 259 -16.83 2.69 -3.56
C CYS A 259 -15.55 3.52 -3.37
N ILE A 260 -14.75 3.71 -4.43
CA ILE A 260 -13.55 4.54 -4.36
C ILE A 260 -13.89 6.00 -4.04
N ARG A 261 -14.91 6.57 -4.71
CA ARG A 261 -15.39 7.93 -4.39
C ARG A 261 -15.82 8.09 -2.93
N ARG A 262 -16.38 7.03 -2.32
CA ARG A 262 -16.74 7.04 -0.88
C ARG A 262 -15.50 7.02 0.00
N ALA A 263 -14.49 6.22 -0.33
CA ALA A 263 -13.21 6.20 0.39
C ALA A 263 -12.49 7.56 0.31
N GLU A 264 -12.42 8.16 -0.87
CA GLU A 264 -11.76 9.47 -1.08
C GLU A 264 -12.43 10.63 -0.35
N LYS A 265 -13.76 10.58 -0.18
CA LYS A 265 -14.48 11.56 0.66
C LYS A 265 -14.07 11.47 2.13
N ILE A 266 -13.65 10.30 2.59
CA ILE A 266 -13.19 10.07 3.97
C ILE A 266 -11.72 10.47 4.12
N ASP A 267 -10.87 10.01 3.21
CA ASP A 267 -9.46 10.37 3.12
C ASP A 267 -8.99 10.35 1.65
N PRO A 268 -8.75 11.53 1.04
CA PRO A 268 -8.32 11.62 -0.35
C PRO A 268 -6.89 11.12 -0.59
N ASN A 269 -6.10 10.91 0.48
CA ASN A 269 -4.73 10.40 0.41
C ASN A 269 -4.63 8.94 0.85
N HIS A 270 -5.76 8.22 0.96
CA HIS A 270 -5.76 6.82 1.37
C HIS A 270 -5.03 5.96 0.32
N PRO A 271 -3.95 5.23 0.68
CA PRO A 271 -3.07 4.61 -0.30
C PRO A 271 -3.75 3.66 -1.27
N GLU A 272 -4.58 2.76 -0.77
CA GLU A 272 -5.26 1.75 -1.58
C GLU A 272 -6.20 2.40 -2.61
N ALA A 273 -6.87 3.50 -2.26
CA ALA A 273 -7.69 4.27 -3.20
C ALA A 273 -6.83 4.95 -4.28
N CYS A 274 -5.67 5.51 -3.91
CA CYS A 274 -4.73 6.07 -4.88
C CYS A 274 -4.13 4.98 -5.80
N PHE A 275 -3.82 3.80 -5.27
CA PHE A 275 -3.26 2.69 -6.03
C PHE A 275 -4.26 2.15 -7.04
N TYR A 276 -5.54 2.05 -6.65
CA TYR A 276 -6.64 1.67 -7.54
C TYR A 276 -6.63 2.51 -8.82
N HIS A 277 -6.57 3.84 -8.72
CA HIS A 277 -6.55 4.72 -9.90
C HIS A 277 -5.30 4.59 -10.76
N ARG A 278 -4.18 4.13 -10.20
CA ARG A 278 -2.91 4.05 -10.93
C ARG A 278 -2.75 2.74 -11.69
N ILE A 279 -3.25 1.66 -11.11
CA ILE A 279 -3.02 0.31 -11.61
C ILE A 279 -4.22 -0.23 -12.40
N LEU A 280 -5.43 0.25 -12.12
CA LEU A 280 -6.68 -0.24 -12.76
C LEU A 280 -7.32 0.78 -13.71
N LYS A 281 -6.73 1.97 -13.86
CA LYS A 281 -7.07 2.96 -14.89
C LYS A 281 -5.84 3.32 -15.71
#